data_AF-A0A2V8TB35-F1
#
_entry.id   AF-A0A2V8TB35-F1
#
_cell.length_a   1.000
_cell.length_b   1.000
_cell.length_c   1.000
_cell.angle_alpha   90.00
_cell.angle_beta   90.00
_cell.angle_gamma   90.00
#
_symmetry.space_group_name_H-M   'P 1'
#
loop_
_entity.id
_entity.type
_entity.pdbx_description
1 polymer ?
#
loop_
_entity_poly.entity_id
_entity_poly.type
_entity_poly.pdbx_seq_one_letter_code
_entity_poly.pdbx_strand_id
1 'polypeptide(L)'
;MSIEAPAQLVSVDEFVTGLCTIPEEDFHPGKVYDYLTSHRVDERSIEQFLIFSKKHYTRNLIFKNDLFELVAVCWEVGQASQIHNHHN
;
A
#
# COMPACT_ATOMS: atom_id res chain seq x y z
N MET A 1 3.04 15.18 -25.07
CA MET A 1 3.59 15.02 -23.71
C MET A 1 2.54 15.54 -22.76
N SER A 2 1.79 14.63 -22.13
CA SER A 2 0.82 15.01 -21.09
C SER A 2 1.61 15.31 -19.82
N ILE A 3 1.39 16.48 -19.26
CA ILE A 3 1.97 16.88 -17.97
C ILE A 3 1.14 16.12 -16.92
N GLU A 4 1.69 15.04 -16.36
CA GLU A 4 1.04 14.36 -15.23
C GLU A 4 0.97 15.36 -14.08
N ALA A 5 -0.23 15.54 -13.53
CA ALA A 5 -0.42 16.38 -12.34
C ALA A 5 0.42 15.80 -11.19
N PRO A 6 1.05 16.65 -10.35
CA PRO A 6 1.87 16.15 -9.25
C PRO A 6 0.98 15.34 -8.29
N ALA A 7 1.46 14.17 -7.91
CA ALA A 7 0.76 13.31 -6.97
C ALA A 7 0.52 14.03 -5.62
N GLN A 8 -0.70 13.94 -5.10
CA GLN A 8 -1.09 14.53 -3.83
C GLN A 8 -0.46 13.76 -2.67
N LEU A 9 0.11 14.45 -1.68
CA LEU A 9 0.57 13.81 -0.44
C LEU A 9 -0.61 13.70 0.54
N VAL A 10 -0.89 12.50 1.03
CA VAL A 10 -2.00 12.18 1.94
C VAL A 10 -1.54 11.30 3.11
N SER A 11 -2.26 11.34 4.24
CA SER A 11 -2.05 10.37 5.31
C SER A 11 -2.49 8.95 4.89
N VAL A 12 -2.01 7.92 5.59
CA VAL A 12 -2.41 6.53 5.33
C VAL A 12 -3.91 6.30 5.55
N ASP A 13 -4.52 7.01 6.51
CA ASP A 13 -5.96 6.92 6.78
C ASP A 13 -6.79 7.52 5.63
N GLU A 14 -6.38 8.67 5.10
CA GLU A 14 -6.98 9.27 3.90
C GLU A 14 -6.76 8.38 2.68
N PHE A 15 -5.57 7.79 2.56
CA PHE A 15 -5.23 6.88 1.48
C PHE A 15 -6.13 5.63 1.47
N VAL A 16 -6.30 5.00 2.63
CA VAL A 16 -7.22 3.86 2.84
C VAL A 16 -8.65 4.30 2.55
N THR A 17 -9.07 5.45 3.05
CA THR A 17 -10.42 5.98 2.83
C THR A 17 -10.70 6.13 1.34
N GLY A 18 -9.79 6.70 0.55
CA GLY A 18 -9.97 6.83 -0.89
C GLY A 18 -9.85 5.52 -1.67
N LEU A 19 -9.08 4.53 -1.20
CA LEU A 19 -9.17 3.17 -1.77
C LEU A 19 -10.55 2.55 -1.54
N CYS A 20 -11.14 2.77 -0.37
CA CYS A 20 -12.47 2.27 -0.02
C CYS A 20 -13.60 3.00 -0.76
N THR A 21 -13.36 4.15 -1.41
CA THR A 21 -14.37 4.80 -2.25
C THR A 21 -14.42 4.27 -3.67
N ILE A 22 -13.44 3.46 -4.08
CA ILE A 22 -13.47 2.77 -5.38
C ILE A 22 -14.55 1.68 -5.31
N PRO A 23 -15.58 1.72 -6.19
CA PRO A 23 -16.60 0.67 -6.24
C PRO A 23 -15.98 -0.69 -6.55
N GLU A 24 -16.58 -1.77 -6.05
CA GLU A 24 -16.08 -3.14 -6.28
C GLU A 24 -15.96 -3.47 -7.77
N GLU A 25 -16.92 -3.03 -8.59
CA GLU A 25 -16.92 -3.22 -10.04
C GLU A 25 -15.73 -2.52 -10.75
N ASP A 26 -15.19 -1.47 -10.13
CA ASP A 26 -14.06 -0.69 -10.62
C ASP A 26 -12.76 -1.04 -9.88
N PHE A 27 -12.79 -1.95 -8.89
CA PHE A 27 -11.62 -2.33 -8.10
C PHE A 27 -10.72 -3.33 -8.86
N HIS A 28 -10.13 -2.86 -9.95
CA HIS A 28 -9.22 -3.63 -10.79
C HIS A 28 -7.84 -2.96 -10.91
N PRO A 29 -6.77 -3.69 -11.31
CA PRO A 29 -5.39 -3.20 -11.23
C PRO A 29 -5.15 -1.83 -11.88
N GLY A 30 -5.77 -1.55 -13.02
CA GLY A 30 -5.66 -0.25 -13.70
C GLY A 30 -6.17 0.92 -12.84
N LYS A 31 -7.40 0.84 -12.34
CA LYS A 31 -8.00 1.90 -11.50
C LYS A 31 -7.28 2.06 -10.19
N VAL A 32 -6.91 0.95 -9.56
CA VAL A 32 -6.12 0.98 -8.32
C VAL A 32 -4.77 1.63 -8.61
N TYR A 33 -4.07 1.26 -9.68
CA TYR A 33 -2.78 1.85 -10.06
C TYR A 33 -2.86 3.36 -10.30
N ASP A 34 -3.91 3.83 -10.99
CA ASP A 34 -4.16 5.26 -11.19
C ASP A 34 -4.30 5.99 -9.84
N TYR A 35 -5.00 5.38 -8.88
CA TYR A 35 -5.13 5.92 -7.53
C TYR A 35 -3.78 5.92 -6.77
N LEU A 36 -3.07 4.79 -6.77
CA LEU A 36 -1.77 4.64 -6.08
C LEU A 36 -0.71 5.63 -6.60
N THR A 37 -0.73 5.93 -7.90
CA THR A 37 0.25 6.84 -8.53
C THR A 37 -0.11 8.31 -8.33
N SER A 38 -1.40 8.64 -8.24
CA SER A 38 -1.88 10.00 -7.98
C SER A 38 -1.88 10.41 -6.50
N HIS A 39 -1.80 9.45 -5.57
CA HIS A 39 -1.79 9.71 -4.13
C HIS A 39 -0.54 9.09 -3.48
N ARG A 40 0.38 9.93 -2.99
CA ARG A 40 1.54 9.48 -2.23
C ARG A 40 1.20 9.47 -0.75
N VAL A 41 1.56 8.39 -0.06
CA VAL A 41 1.40 8.28 1.39
C VAL A 41 2.52 9.06 2.11
N ASP A 42 2.15 9.88 3.08
CA ASP A 42 3.06 10.53 4.02
C ASP A 42 3.71 9.49 4.92
N GLU A 43 5.03 9.38 4.87
CA GLU A 43 5.82 8.44 5.66
C GLU A 43 5.58 8.56 7.18
N ARG A 44 5.27 9.77 7.66
CA ARG A 44 4.99 10.00 9.08
C ARG A 44 3.71 9.32 9.53
N SER A 45 2.73 9.18 8.62
CA SER A 45 1.45 8.54 8.93
C SER A 45 1.53 7.02 9.01
N ILE A 46 2.63 6.40 8.51
CA ILE A 46 2.83 4.96 8.55
C ILE A 46 3.79 4.49 9.66
N GLU A 47 4.37 5.41 10.43
CA GLU A 47 5.44 5.11 11.41
C GLU A 47 5.08 3.98 12.38
N GLN A 48 3.83 3.95 12.89
CA GLN A 48 3.35 2.91 13.80
C GLN A 48 3.31 1.49 13.19
N PHE A 49 3.30 1.38 11.86
CA PHE A 49 3.30 0.11 11.13
C PHE A 49 4.70 -0.32 10.69
N LEU A 50 5.73 0.50 10.91
CA LEU A 50 7.13 0.22 10.54
C LEU A 50 7.82 -0.65 11.60
N ILE A 51 7.27 -1.85 11.84
CA ILE A 51 7.79 -2.79 12.83
C ILE A 51 8.77 -3.74 12.15
N PHE A 52 10.06 -3.60 12.45
CA PHE A 52 11.14 -4.41 11.86
C PHE A 52 11.50 -5.63 12.71
N SER A 53 12.06 -6.65 12.06
CA SER A 53 12.61 -7.85 12.70
C SER A 53 14.00 -8.15 12.13
N LYS A 54 14.96 -8.45 13.01
CA LYS A 54 16.32 -8.85 12.61
C LYS A 54 16.37 -10.22 11.94
N LYS A 55 15.33 -11.05 12.08
CA LYS A 55 15.34 -12.46 11.64
C LYS A 55 14.68 -12.68 10.28
N HIS A 56 13.67 -11.90 9.95
CA HIS A 56 12.87 -12.03 8.74
C HIS A 56 12.21 -10.68 8.42
N TYR A 57 11.79 -10.50 7.18
CA TYR A 57 10.96 -9.36 6.81
C TYR A 57 9.58 -9.50 7.46
N THR A 58 8.99 -8.39 7.87
CA THR A 58 7.68 -8.38 8.53
C THR A 58 6.60 -7.92 7.55
N ARG A 59 5.35 -8.32 7.84
CA ARG A 59 4.15 -7.91 7.12
C ARG A 59 3.18 -7.37 8.16
N ASN A 60 3.13 -6.04 8.30
CA ASN A 60 2.34 -5.36 9.31
C ASN A 60 1.04 -4.86 8.66
N LEU A 61 -0.10 -5.41 9.09
CA LEU A 61 -1.41 -5.05 8.55
C LEU A 61 -1.73 -3.59 8.88
N ILE A 62 -2.03 -2.79 7.85
CA ILE A 62 -2.50 -1.42 7.99
C ILE A 62 -4.03 -1.40 7.95
N PHE A 63 -4.63 -2.06 6.96
CA PHE A 63 -6.07 -2.10 6.76
C PHE A 63 -6.49 -3.40 6.06
N LYS A 64 -7.71 -3.85 6.34
CA LYS A 64 -8.33 -4.98 5.66
C LYS A 64 -9.84 -4.79 5.57
N ASN A 65 -10.40 -5.08 4.41
CA ASN A 65 -11.82 -5.32 4.19
C ASN A 65 -12.01 -6.56 3.29
N ASP A 66 -13.22 -6.77 2.78
CA ASP A 66 -13.54 -7.91 1.92
C ASP A 66 -12.89 -7.82 0.53
N LEU A 67 -12.48 -6.62 0.08
CA LEU A 67 -11.91 -6.38 -1.24
C LEU A 67 -10.38 -6.44 -1.25
N PHE A 68 -9.72 -5.91 -0.21
CA PHE A 68 -8.27 -5.81 -0.18
C PHE A 68 -7.66 -5.79 1.22
N GLU A 69 -6.35 -6.07 1.25
CA GLU A 69 -5.48 -5.86 2.39
C GLU A 69 -4.41 -4.83 2.02
N LEU A 70 -4.21 -3.83 2.88
CA LEU A 70 -3.08 -2.92 2.82
C LEU A 70 -2.09 -3.28 3.92
N VAL A 71 -0.83 -3.51 3.55
CA VAL A 71 0.21 -4.05 4.43
C VAL A 71 1.50 -3.24 4.26
N ALA A 72 2.11 -2.83 5.37
CA ALA A 72 3.50 -2.38 5.39
C ALA A 72 4.42 -3.61 5.42
N VAL A 73 5.26 -3.76 4.41
CA VAL A 73 6.27 -4.83 4.36
C VAL A 73 7.63 -4.24 4.68
N CYS A 74 8.20 -4.59 5.83
CA CYS A 74 9.44 -4.01 6.32
C CYS A 74 10.61 -4.99 6.17
N TRP A 75 11.65 -4.54 5.48
CA TRP A 75 12.85 -5.31 5.16
C TRP A 75 14.05 -4.67 5.84
N GLU A 76 14.78 -5.45 6.63
CA GLU A 76 16.16 -5.09 6.99
C GLU A 76 17.08 -5.32 5.80
N VAL A 77 18.22 -4.61 5.78
CA VAL A 77 19.23 -4.73 4.73
C VAL A 77 19.66 -6.20 4.57
N GLY A 78 19.53 -6.71 3.34
CA GLY A 78 19.90 -8.09 3.00
C GLY A 78 18.80 -9.13 3.16
N GLN A 79 17.62 -8.76 3.67
CA GLN A 79 16.46 -9.65 3.68
C GLN A 79 15.82 -9.79 2.29
N ALA A 80 15.19 -10.94 2.04
CA ALA A 80 14.49 -11.24 0.79
C ALA A 80 13.34 -12.24 1.04
N SER A 81 12.36 -12.28 0.13
CA SER A 81 11.33 -13.31 0.16
C SER A 81 11.83 -14.60 -0.49
N GLN A 82 11.20 -15.72 -0.12
CA GLN A 82 11.25 -16.92 -0.96
C GLN A 82 10.44 -16.70 -2.24
N ILE A 83 10.62 -17.56 -3.24
CA ILE A 83 9.73 -17.60 -4.41
C ILE A 83 8.35 -18.07 -3.95
N HIS A 84 7.31 -17.28 -4.22
CA HIS A 84 5.93 -17.56 -3.83
C HIS A 84 4.94 -17.01 -4.85
N ASN A 85 3.68 -17.45 -4.75
CA ASN A 85 2.56 -16.91 -5.51
C ASN A 85 1.72 -15.97 -4.62
N HIS A 86 0.74 -15.29 -5.23
CA HIS A 86 -0.16 -14.35 -4.55
C HIS A 86 -1.61 -14.84 -4.57
N HIS A 87 -1.82 -16.16 -4.57
CA HIS A 87 -3.16 -16.75 -4.47
C HIS A 87 -3.56 -16.92 -3.00
N ASN A 88 -4.83 -16.68 -2.71
CA ASN A 88 -5.53 -17.23 -1.54
C ASN A 88 -6.20 -18.55 -1.94
#